data_AF-S7RQP6-F1
#
_entry.id   AF-S7RQP6-F1
#
_cell.length_a   1.000
_cell.length_b   1.000
_cell.length_c   1.000
_cell.angle_alpha   90.00
_cell.angle_beta   90.00
_cell.angle_gamma   90.00
#
_symmetry.space_group_name_H-M   'P 1'
#
loop_
_entity.id
_entity.type
_entity.pdbx_description
1 polymer ?
#
loop_
_entity_poly.entity_id
_entity_poly.type
_entity_poly.pdbx_seq_one_letter_code
_entity_poly.pdbx_strand_id
1 'polypeptide(L)'
;MIVEEPEADEDGSNPYEQHFGGKPVALSDNAREAVDRRAWRASKEKLSSLGPAVVEGPEGPDNRGGLNIGRVHVLDRLRGPFDKRQEKLPKERRELQTDFLSLLSTHKDVYITRTSLETQPSLREATTLHVLDHIVRKRRRILKNNERLTHASKSGQPPPEDIQDQGFTRPSVLILLPFRNSCMNWVNALTAHTPKPDWQIDLYSRFASEYGLPEGVVDKLASAEPGAYPRDHVETFKGNVDDSFRLGIKITRRNLKLYSEFYGSDIILASPLGLRMVIEKEKSSDFLSSIEILIVDQMDALTMQNWEHVQFVLSHLNKLPKESHDADFSRIKPWYLDGHAVYLRQTILFTPYETPETRAVYNTQLKNVAGRIRTERRWPPIVVPEGIDSTFVRFDCSGPKDEPDKRFTYFTTQLLPATLKSAMQSANTVIFIPSSFDFIRVHNYFRKREDISFTVLSEYSSNQDISRARQAFFTGKKSFLLISERFHFFRRYKIRGIRNLIFYAPPDHPQFYTEFLSYPFLDDGVDASDVSCRVLYSKYDWFRLGRIAGTEAAVELIKRD
;
A
#
# COMPACT_ATOMS: atom_id res chain seq x y z
N MET A 1 5.49 -38.61 23.15
CA MET A 1 5.37 -37.82 24.39
C MET A 1 5.37 -36.36 24.01
N ILE A 2 4.20 -35.73 24.04
CA ILE A 2 4.04 -34.30 23.80
C ILE A 2 4.24 -33.66 25.18
N VAL A 3 5.33 -32.91 25.36
CA VAL A 3 5.43 -32.01 26.50
C VAL A 3 4.50 -30.85 26.14
N GLU A 4 3.30 -30.86 26.71
CA GLU A 4 2.43 -29.68 26.75
C GLU A 4 3.13 -28.62 27.60
N GLU A 5 3.55 -27.53 26.96
CA GLU A 5 3.93 -26.32 27.70
C GLU A 5 2.69 -25.76 28.42
N PRO A 6 2.85 -25.29 29.68
CA PRO A 6 1.73 -24.97 30.56
C PRO A 6 0.84 -23.84 30.02
N GLU A 7 -0.46 -23.96 30.29
CA GLU A 7 -1.55 -23.06 29.89
C GLU A 7 -1.45 -21.67 30.56
N ALA A 8 -0.84 -20.70 29.88
CA ALA A 8 -0.84 -19.29 30.32
C ALA A 8 -1.68 -18.36 29.41
N ASP A 9 -2.35 -18.88 28.38
CA ASP A 9 -2.91 -18.10 27.27
C ASP A 9 -4.46 -17.96 27.27
N GLU A 10 -5.18 -18.57 28.22
CA GLU A 10 -6.66 -18.67 28.20
C GLU A 10 -7.41 -17.73 29.14
N ASP A 11 -6.72 -16.89 29.93
CA ASP A 11 -7.40 -15.82 30.64
C ASP A 11 -7.83 -14.73 29.64
N GLY A 12 -9.07 -14.21 29.80
CA GLY A 12 -9.66 -13.13 29.01
C GLY A 12 -8.87 -11.80 29.01
N SER A 13 -7.67 -11.79 29.57
CA SER A 13 -6.66 -10.74 29.45
C SER A 13 -5.87 -10.77 28.13
N ASN A 14 -5.93 -11.84 27.33
CA ASN A 14 -5.20 -11.91 26.06
C ASN A 14 -5.78 -10.93 25.01
N PRO A 15 -4.98 -10.03 24.41
CA PRO A 15 -5.45 -9.10 23.38
C PRO A 15 -6.14 -9.76 22.18
N TYR A 16 -5.74 -10.98 21.81
CA TYR A 16 -6.41 -11.73 20.73
C TYR A 16 -7.86 -12.06 21.09
N GLU A 17 -8.11 -12.62 22.27
CA GLU A 17 -9.46 -13.01 22.69
C GLU A 17 -10.35 -11.79 22.97
N GLN A 18 -9.75 -10.69 23.47
CA GLN A 18 -10.48 -9.43 23.66
C GLN A 18 -10.97 -8.80 22.36
N HIS A 19 -10.31 -9.08 21.23
CA HIS A 19 -10.62 -8.47 19.94
C HIS A 19 -11.30 -9.43 18.96
N PHE A 20 -10.77 -10.64 18.78
CA PHE A 20 -11.28 -11.64 17.84
C PHE A 20 -12.02 -12.81 18.51
N GLY A 21 -12.16 -12.83 19.84
CA GLY A 21 -12.93 -13.84 20.55
C GLY A 21 -14.43 -13.81 20.22
N GLY A 22 -15.21 -14.68 20.87
CA GLY A 22 -16.66 -14.75 20.65
C GLY A 22 -17.42 -13.48 21.10
N LYS A 23 -16.87 -12.75 22.07
CA LYS A 23 -17.44 -11.50 22.63
C LYS A 23 -16.38 -10.40 22.69
N PRO A 24 -16.10 -9.71 21.58
CA PRO A 24 -15.09 -8.64 21.53
C PRO A 24 -15.44 -7.47 22.46
N VAL A 25 -14.45 -7.00 23.22
CA VAL A 25 -14.66 -5.97 24.27
C VAL A 25 -15.04 -4.62 23.67
N ALA A 26 -14.44 -4.26 22.52
CA ALA A 26 -14.66 -2.95 21.88
C ALA A 26 -15.90 -2.90 20.98
N LEU A 27 -16.57 -4.04 20.73
CA LEU A 27 -17.70 -4.12 19.80
C LEU A 27 -19.03 -3.80 20.50
N SER A 28 -19.28 -2.51 20.75
CA SER A 28 -20.57 -2.00 21.22
C SER A 28 -21.35 -1.29 20.12
N ASP A 29 -22.67 -1.19 20.27
CA ASP A 29 -23.54 -0.46 19.34
C ASP A 29 -23.12 1.01 19.22
N ASN A 30 -22.81 1.66 20.35
CA ASN A 30 -22.30 3.02 20.40
C ASN A 30 -21.01 3.19 19.57
N ALA A 31 -20.05 2.26 19.73
CA ALA A 31 -18.79 2.31 18.99
C ALA A 31 -19.02 2.15 17.48
N ARG A 32 -19.89 1.22 17.06
CA ARG A 32 -20.23 1.02 15.64
C ARG A 32 -20.92 2.25 15.04
N GLU A 33 -21.90 2.82 15.73
CA GLU A 33 -22.60 4.03 15.29
C GLU A 33 -21.66 5.24 15.18
N ALA A 34 -20.70 5.38 16.10
CA ALA A 34 -19.67 6.42 16.02
C ALA A 34 -18.79 6.23 14.78
N VAL A 35 -18.31 5.00 14.53
CA VAL A 35 -17.53 4.66 13.34
C VAL A 35 -18.30 4.92 12.04
N ASP A 36 -19.57 4.52 11.97
CA ASP A 36 -20.40 4.70 10.77
C ASP A 36 -20.66 6.18 10.45
N ARG A 37 -20.83 7.01 11.48
CA ARG A 37 -20.91 8.48 11.37
C ARG A 37 -19.54 9.14 11.18
N ARG A 38 -18.46 8.37 11.22
CA ARG A 38 -17.06 8.83 11.18
C ARG A 38 -16.74 9.82 12.32
N ALA A 39 -17.33 9.60 13.48
CA ALA A 39 -17.08 10.35 14.70
C ALA A 39 -15.88 9.74 15.45
N TRP A 40 -14.72 10.39 15.31
CA TRP A 40 -13.44 9.93 15.84
C TRP A 40 -12.86 10.96 16.80
N ARG A 41 -12.48 10.52 18.00
CA ARG A 41 -11.64 11.30 18.90
C ARG A 41 -10.18 11.08 18.53
N ALA A 42 -9.53 12.14 18.06
CA ALA A 42 -8.12 12.12 17.66
C ALA A 42 -7.19 12.67 18.76
N SER A 43 -6.06 12.00 18.99
CA SER A 43 -4.92 12.49 19.76
C SER A 43 -3.66 12.47 18.89
N LYS A 44 -2.76 13.44 19.11
CA LYS A 44 -1.42 13.44 18.51
C LYS A 44 -0.46 12.79 19.49
N GLU A 45 0.26 11.77 19.04
CA GLU A 45 1.19 10.99 19.86
C GLU A 45 2.53 10.83 19.15
N LYS A 46 3.59 10.54 19.92
CA LYS A 46 4.91 10.21 19.39
C LYS A 46 5.21 8.74 19.70
N LEU A 47 5.14 7.89 18.69
CA LEU A 47 5.26 6.45 18.78
C LEU A 47 6.73 6.00 18.69
N SER A 48 7.55 6.34 19.68
CA SER A 48 8.96 5.91 19.78
C SER A 48 9.69 5.99 18.41
N SER A 49 10.16 4.86 17.86
CA SER A 49 10.87 4.75 16.58
C SER A 49 10.00 4.97 15.33
N LEU A 50 8.68 4.82 15.42
CA LEU A 50 7.72 5.09 14.34
C LEU A 50 7.48 6.60 14.13
N GLY A 51 7.77 7.41 15.16
CA GLY A 51 7.68 8.87 15.12
C GLY A 51 6.27 9.42 15.37
N PRO A 52 5.96 10.65 14.92
CA PRO A 52 4.67 11.27 15.20
C PRO A 52 3.53 10.53 14.51
N ALA A 53 2.39 10.42 15.18
CA ALA A 53 1.19 9.78 14.67
C ALA A 53 -0.07 10.46 15.21
N VAL A 54 -1.16 10.26 14.50
CA VAL A 54 -2.51 10.53 14.97
C VAL A 54 -3.14 9.21 15.36
N VAL A 55 -3.58 9.11 16.61
CA VAL A 55 -4.31 7.96 17.15
C VAL A 55 -5.78 8.37 17.25
N GLU A 56 -6.66 7.58 16.67
CA GLU A 56 -8.10 7.85 16.64
C GLU A 56 -8.86 6.68 17.26
N GLY A 57 -9.81 6.99 18.13
CA GLY A 57 -10.77 6.02 18.66
C GLY A 57 -12.21 6.50 18.45
N PRO A 58 -13.21 5.60 18.36
CA PRO A 58 -14.61 5.98 18.18
C PRO A 58 -15.08 6.89 19.32
N GLU A 59 -15.84 7.94 19.04
CA GLU A 59 -16.43 8.77 20.11
C GLU A 59 -17.43 7.97 20.94
N GLY A 60 -17.34 8.07 22.28
CA GLY A 60 -18.29 7.39 23.17
C GLY A 60 -17.77 7.20 24.59
N PRO A 61 -18.64 6.80 25.53
CA PRO A 61 -18.30 6.59 26.94
C PRO A 61 -17.32 5.43 27.16
N ASP A 62 -17.33 4.45 26.25
CA ASP A 62 -16.51 3.23 26.34
C ASP A 62 -15.06 3.45 25.89
N ASN A 63 -14.77 4.59 25.25
CA ASN A 63 -13.47 4.87 24.66
C ASN A 63 -12.52 5.57 25.65
N ARG A 64 -11.64 4.78 26.26
CA ARG A 64 -10.47 5.29 26.99
C ARG A 64 -9.42 5.72 25.95
N GLY A 65 -9.58 6.92 25.38
CA GLY A 65 -8.85 7.45 24.21
C GLY A 65 -7.34 7.65 24.34
N GLY A 66 -6.60 6.68 24.88
CA GLY A 66 -5.15 6.63 24.89
C GLY A 66 -4.63 5.36 24.20
N LEU A 67 -3.41 5.43 23.68
CA LEU A 67 -2.70 4.26 23.20
C LEU A 67 -2.02 3.55 24.38
N ASN A 68 -2.57 2.42 24.82
CA ASN A 68 -1.88 1.55 25.77
C ASN A 68 -1.03 0.54 24.97
N ILE A 69 0.21 0.93 24.65
CA ILE A 69 1.17 0.02 24.02
C ILE A 69 1.69 -0.93 25.12
N GLY A 70 1.06 -2.10 25.21
CA GLY A 70 1.49 -3.19 26.09
C GLY A 70 2.75 -3.90 25.59
N ARG A 71 3.15 -4.97 26.29
CA ARG A 71 4.23 -5.86 25.80
C ARG A 71 3.81 -6.49 24.47
N VAL A 72 4.80 -6.86 23.66
CA VAL A 72 4.58 -7.69 22.47
C VAL A 72 3.96 -9.03 22.89
N HIS A 73 2.76 -9.33 22.40
CA HIS A 73 2.02 -10.56 22.69
C HIS A 73 2.16 -11.56 21.54
N VAL A 74 3.34 -12.16 21.40
CA VAL A 74 3.61 -13.22 20.41
C VAL A 74 3.88 -14.53 21.13
N LEU A 75 3.37 -15.64 20.61
CA LEU A 75 3.64 -16.98 21.12
C LEU A 75 5.15 -17.27 21.19
N ASP A 76 5.62 -17.80 22.31
CA ASP A 76 7.05 -18.04 22.57
C ASP A 76 7.73 -18.87 21.47
N ARG A 77 7.02 -19.87 20.94
CA ARG A 77 7.50 -20.73 19.85
C ARG A 77 7.78 -19.99 18.53
N LEU A 78 7.12 -18.84 18.29
CA LEU A 78 7.35 -17.98 17.13
C LEU A 78 8.38 -16.88 17.44
N ARG A 79 8.54 -16.54 18.72
CA ARG A 79 9.43 -15.49 19.20
C ARG A 79 10.92 -15.86 19.06
N GLY A 80 11.30 -17.09 19.36
CA GLY A 80 12.71 -17.53 19.32
C GLY A 80 13.44 -17.27 17.98
N PRO A 81 12.90 -17.70 16.82
CA PRO A 81 13.50 -17.40 15.52
C PRO A 81 13.54 -15.90 15.18
N PHE A 82 12.61 -15.12 15.72
CA PHE A 82 12.56 -13.68 15.52
C PHE A 82 13.65 -12.96 16.32
N ASP A 83 13.76 -13.24 17.61
CA ASP A 83 14.78 -12.64 18.49
C ASP A 83 16.21 -12.88 17.94
N LYS A 84 16.51 -14.11 17.51
CA LYS A 84 17.79 -14.46 16.87
C LYS A 84 18.09 -13.68 15.58
N ARG A 85 17.06 -13.26 14.84
CA ARG A 85 17.23 -12.40 13.65
C ARG A 85 17.40 -10.95 14.05
N GLN A 86 16.62 -10.48 15.02
CA GLN A 86 16.74 -9.13 15.55
C GLN A 86 18.17 -8.86 16.05
N GLU A 87 18.81 -9.82 16.73
CA GLU A 87 20.19 -9.70 17.20
C GLU A 87 21.20 -9.27 16.11
N LYS A 88 20.95 -9.65 14.85
CA LYS A 88 21.81 -9.32 13.70
C LYS A 88 21.55 -7.93 13.12
N LEU A 89 20.49 -7.26 13.56
CA LEU A 89 20.09 -5.95 13.05
C LEU A 89 20.67 -4.82 13.92
N PRO A 90 20.91 -3.64 13.31
CA PRO A 90 21.18 -2.41 14.05
C PRO A 90 20.10 -2.11 15.09
N LYS A 91 20.48 -1.42 16.16
CA LYS A 91 19.60 -1.12 17.29
C LYS A 91 18.30 -0.44 16.86
N GLU A 92 18.39 0.51 15.94
CA GLU A 92 17.25 1.29 15.44
C GLU A 92 16.23 0.39 14.72
N ARG A 93 16.70 -0.63 13.99
CA ARG A 93 15.82 -1.60 13.32
C ARG A 93 15.16 -2.57 14.30
N ARG A 94 15.87 -2.97 15.35
CA ARG A 94 15.29 -3.79 16.43
C ARG A 94 14.18 -3.05 17.18
N GLU A 95 14.44 -1.78 17.51
CA GLU A 95 13.45 -0.90 18.16
C GLU A 95 12.24 -0.71 17.25
N LEU A 96 12.46 -0.42 15.96
CA LEU A 96 11.38 -0.31 14.97
C LEU A 96 10.49 -1.55 14.92
N GLN A 97 11.10 -2.74 14.84
CA GLN A 97 10.35 -3.99 14.80
C GLN A 97 9.56 -4.24 16.09
N THR A 98 10.16 -3.95 17.25
CA THR A 98 9.53 -4.16 18.56
C THR A 98 8.37 -3.20 18.80
N ASP A 99 8.58 -1.91 18.52
CA ASP A 99 7.56 -0.87 18.63
C ASP A 99 6.40 -1.15 17.67
N PHE A 100 6.72 -1.57 16.45
CA PHE A 100 5.70 -1.89 15.46
C PHE A 100 4.91 -3.16 15.82
N LEU A 101 5.55 -4.22 16.33
CA LEU A 101 4.84 -5.39 16.85
C LEU A 101 3.91 -5.05 18.01
N SER A 102 4.36 -4.18 18.90
CA SER A 102 3.55 -3.72 20.03
C SER A 102 2.32 -2.93 19.54
N LEU A 103 2.50 -2.11 18.49
CA LEU A 103 1.40 -1.42 17.80
C LEU A 103 0.42 -2.40 17.16
N LEU A 104 0.91 -3.41 16.43
CA LEU A 104 0.05 -4.41 15.79
C LEU A 104 -0.76 -5.23 16.81
N SER A 105 -0.20 -5.47 17.99
CA SER A 105 -0.84 -6.19 19.09
C SER A 105 -2.05 -5.46 19.68
N THR A 106 -2.21 -4.15 19.42
CA THR A 106 -3.42 -3.41 19.84
C THR A 106 -4.63 -3.69 18.94
N HIS A 107 -4.44 -4.44 17.84
CA HIS A 107 -5.46 -4.74 16.83
C HIS A 107 -6.14 -3.53 16.18
N LYS A 108 -5.62 -2.32 16.40
CA LYS A 108 -6.08 -1.09 15.73
C LYS A 108 -5.69 -1.14 14.26
N ASP A 109 -6.44 -0.44 13.42
CA ASP A 109 -6.00 -0.21 12.05
C ASP A 109 -4.73 0.66 12.06
N VAL A 110 -3.80 0.38 11.14
CA VAL A 110 -2.51 1.07 11.09
C VAL A 110 -2.24 1.54 9.67
N TYR A 111 -1.90 2.82 9.52
CA TYR A 111 -1.49 3.42 8.27
C TYR A 111 -0.10 4.06 8.42
N ILE A 112 0.91 3.36 7.92
CA ILE A 112 2.30 3.84 7.87
C ILE A 112 2.50 4.60 6.55
N THR A 113 2.69 5.90 6.69
CA THR A 113 2.73 6.90 5.60
C THR A 113 4.14 7.37 5.24
N ARG A 114 5.14 6.64 5.74
CA ARG A 114 6.56 7.02 5.70
C ARG A 114 7.49 5.82 5.51
N THR A 115 6.98 4.74 4.90
CA THR A 115 7.77 3.54 4.64
C THR A 115 8.93 3.87 3.70
N SER A 116 10.18 3.71 4.14
CA SER A 116 11.35 3.85 3.28
C SER A 116 11.88 2.48 2.84
N LEU A 117 12.76 2.47 1.82
CA LEU A 117 13.43 1.25 1.36
C LEU A 117 14.22 0.56 2.48
N GLU A 118 14.72 1.33 3.44
CA GLU A 118 15.49 0.84 4.59
C GLU A 118 14.60 0.21 5.66
N THR A 119 13.42 0.78 5.91
CA THR A 119 12.53 0.35 7.00
C THR A 119 11.52 -0.70 6.55
N GLN A 120 11.16 -0.73 5.27
CA GLN A 120 10.15 -1.65 4.74
C GLN A 120 10.44 -3.13 5.08
N PRO A 121 11.67 -3.66 4.95
CA PRO A 121 11.93 -5.06 5.30
C PRO A 121 11.63 -5.36 6.78
N SER A 122 12.00 -4.45 7.68
CA SER A 122 11.76 -4.58 9.12
C SER A 122 10.27 -4.56 9.47
N LEU A 123 9.50 -3.63 8.89
CA LEU A 123 8.05 -3.56 9.07
C LEU A 123 7.35 -4.82 8.52
N ARG A 124 7.78 -5.30 7.35
CA ARG A 124 7.25 -6.52 6.73
C ARG A 124 7.52 -7.75 7.60
N GLU A 125 8.73 -7.92 8.11
CA GLU A 125 9.06 -9.03 9.02
C GLU A 125 8.24 -9.01 10.32
N ALA A 126 8.08 -7.83 10.94
CA ALA A 126 7.21 -7.68 12.11
C ALA A 126 5.74 -8.03 11.76
N THR A 127 5.25 -7.57 10.62
CA THR A 127 3.88 -7.87 10.17
C THR A 127 3.68 -9.36 9.91
N THR A 128 4.63 -10.04 9.27
CA THR A 128 4.51 -11.48 9.01
C THR A 128 4.54 -12.30 10.28
N LEU A 129 5.27 -11.85 11.32
CA LEU A 129 5.21 -12.49 12.64
C LEU A 129 3.83 -12.34 13.28
N HIS A 130 3.26 -11.14 13.25
CA HIS A 130 1.89 -10.87 13.74
C HIS A 130 0.84 -11.73 13.03
N VAL A 131 0.97 -11.86 11.70
CA VAL A 131 0.11 -12.74 10.89
C VAL A 131 0.26 -14.21 11.30
N LEU A 132 1.49 -14.69 11.50
CA LEU A 132 1.72 -16.08 11.93
C LEU A 132 1.13 -16.34 13.32
N ASP A 133 1.32 -15.43 14.25
CA ASP A 133 0.76 -15.50 15.60
C ASP A 133 -0.76 -15.62 15.56
N HIS A 134 -1.42 -14.71 14.82
CA HIS A 134 -2.86 -14.70 14.61
C HIS A 134 -3.39 -16.04 14.06
N ILE A 135 -2.81 -16.53 12.96
CA ILE A 135 -3.23 -17.81 12.36
C ILE A 135 -3.00 -18.98 13.31
N VAL A 136 -1.86 -19.01 14.01
CA VAL A 136 -1.55 -20.08 14.95
C VAL A 136 -2.55 -20.10 16.11
N ARG A 137 -2.86 -18.95 16.72
CA ARG A 137 -3.82 -18.85 17.83
C ARG A 137 -5.19 -19.34 17.40
N LYS A 138 -5.69 -18.83 16.27
CA LYS A 138 -6.97 -19.24 15.68
C LYS A 138 -7.05 -20.76 15.47
N ARG A 139 -6.01 -21.35 14.87
CA ARG A 139 -5.96 -22.79 14.62
C ARG A 139 -5.87 -23.62 15.90
N ARG A 140 -5.10 -23.17 16.90
CA ARG A 140 -4.98 -23.86 18.18
C ARG A 140 -6.35 -23.93 18.87
N ARG A 141 -7.10 -22.82 18.87
CA ARG A 141 -8.48 -22.75 19.40
C ARG A 141 -9.39 -23.77 18.71
N ILE A 142 -9.40 -23.77 17.37
CA ILE A 142 -10.21 -24.70 16.57
C ILE A 142 -9.89 -26.16 16.88
N LEU A 143 -8.60 -26.51 17.00
CA LEU A 143 -8.19 -27.88 17.33
C LEU A 143 -8.61 -28.30 18.73
N LYS A 144 -8.42 -27.44 19.76
CA LYS A 144 -8.86 -27.72 21.14
C LYS A 144 -10.38 -27.92 21.20
N ASN A 145 -11.14 -27.10 20.49
CA ASN A 145 -12.60 -27.24 20.43
C ASN A 145 -13.05 -28.48 19.64
N ASN A 146 -12.33 -28.88 18.58
CA ASN A 146 -12.58 -30.15 17.90
C ASN A 146 -12.36 -31.35 18.83
N GLU A 147 -11.32 -31.31 19.67
CA GLU A 147 -11.06 -32.33 20.70
C GLU A 147 -12.18 -32.38 21.74
N ARG A 148 -12.66 -31.21 22.22
CA ARG A 148 -13.83 -31.11 23.12
C ARG A 148 -15.09 -31.73 22.50
N LEU A 149 -15.40 -31.41 21.25
CA LEU A 149 -16.55 -31.98 20.53
C LEU A 149 -16.42 -33.50 20.35
N THR A 150 -15.23 -33.97 19.99
CA THR A 150 -14.94 -35.40 19.83
C THR A 150 -15.07 -36.13 21.16
N HIS A 151 -14.61 -35.54 22.26
CA HIS A 151 -14.75 -36.10 23.60
C HIS A 151 -16.22 -36.18 24.02
N ALA A 152 -16.98 -35.09 23.89
CA ALA A 152 -18.41 -35.08 24.21
C ALA A 152 -19.18 -36.14 23.42
N SER A 153 -18.93 -36.24 22.11
CA SER A 153 -19.52 -37.26 21.24
C SER A 153 -19.17 -38.68 21.68
N LYS A 154 -17.90 -38.97 21.99
CA LYS A 154 -17.46 -40.30 22.47
C LYS A 154 -18.00 -40.64 23.85
N SER A 155 -18.21 -39.65 24.71
CA SER A 155 -18.74 -39.81 26.06
C SER A 155 -20.27 -39.77 26.13
N GLY A 156 -20.98 -39.64 25.00
CA GLY A 156 -22.45 -39.54 24.95
C GLY A 156 -23.01 -38.28 25.62
N GLN A 157 -22.17 -37.26 25.83
CA GLN A 157 -22.56 -35.96 26.39
C GLN A 157 -23.07 -35.03 25.28
N PRO A 158 -23.97 -34.09 25.58
CA PRO A 158 -24.35 -33.06 24.62
C PRO A 158 -23.12 -32.24 24.20
N PRO A 159 -23.06 -31.79 22.94
CA PRO A 159 -21.96 -30.94 22.47
C PRO A 159 -21.93 -29.63 23.27
N PRO A 160 -20.75 -29.11 23.63
CA PRO A 160 -20.66 -27.83 24.34
C PRO A 160 -21.20 -26.67 23.48
N GLU A 161 -22.09 -25.86 24.06
CA GLU A 161 -22.74 -24.74 23.37
C GLU A 161 -21.84 -23.49 23.25
N ASP A 162 -20.71 -23.45 23.95
CA ASP A 162 -19.77 -22.32 23.99
C ASP A 162 -18.74 -22.31 22.83
N ILE A 163 -18.89 -23.20 21.85
CA ILE A 163 -17.92 -23.37 20.76
C ILE A 163 -18.32 -22.49 19.58
N GLN A 164 -17.90 -21.22 19.64
CA GLN A 164 -18.06 -20.23 18.57
C GLN A 164 -16.68 -19.68 18.18
N ASP A 165 -15.94 -20.43 17.37
CA ASP A 165 -14.52 -20.22 17.11
C ASP A 165 -14.16 -20.04 15.62
N GLN A 166 -15.14 -20.13 14.73
CA GLN A 166 -14.95 -20.09 13.28
C GLN A 166 -15.50 -18.80 12.65
N GLY A 167 -15.04 -18.53 11.43
CA GLY A 167 -15.72 -17.63 10.49
C GLY A 167 -16.47 -18.45 9.43
N PHE A 168 -17.11 -17.76 8.49
CA PHE A 168 -17.78 -18.39 7.34
C PHE A 168 -16.82 -19.19 6.45
N THR A 169 -15.59 -18.72 6.28
CA THR A 169 -14.57 -19.34 5.46
C THR A 169 -13.24 -19.38 6.20
N ARG A 170 -12.34 -20.23 5.73
CA ARG A 170 -11.05 -20.42 6.36
C ARG A 170 -10.08 -19.24 6.22
N PRO A 171 -9.96 -18.57 5.05
CA PRO A 171 -9.05 -17.44 4.93
C PRO A 171 -9.39 -16.36 5.94
N SER A 172 -8.37 -15.95 6.71
CA SER A 172 -8.51 -14.86 7.68
C SER A 172 -7.49 -13.75 7.48
N VAL A 173 -6.53 -13.94 6.59
CA VAL A 173 -5.54 -12.92 6.27
C VAL A 173 -5.49 -12.71 4.76
N LEU A 174 -5.59 -11.45 4.34
CA LEU A 174 -5.38 -11.04 2.96
C LEU A 174 -4.20 -10.06 2.89
N ILE A 175 -3.27 -10.30 1.97
CA ILE A 175 -2.15 -9.41 1.68
C ILE A 175 -2.23 -8.99 0.21
N LEU A 176 -2.53 -7.71 -0.02
CA LEU A 176 -2.58 -7.10 -1.35
C LEU A 176 -1.25 -6.44 -1.68
N LEU A 177 -0.69 -6.83 -2.83
CA LEU A 177 0.66 -6.45 -3.26
C LEU A 177 0.66 -6.07 -4.74
N PRO A 178 1.50 -5.13 -5.19
CA PRO A 178 1.49 -4.68 -6.58
C PRO A 178 2.03 -5.74 -7.55
N PHE A 179 3.08 -6.48 -7.18
CA PHE A 179 3.87 -7.27 -8.11
C PHE A 179 4.29 -8.64 -7.55
N ARG A 180 4.63 -9.59 -8.41
CA ARG A 180 5.15 -10.92 -8.00
C ARG A 180 6.42 -10.85 -7.17
N ASN A 181 7.34 -9.93 -7.46
CA ASN A 181 8.55 -9.70 -6.66
C ASN A 181 8.21 -9.26 -5.22
N SER A 182 7.10 -8.55 -5.05
CA SER A 182 6.59 -8.07 -3.78
C SER A 182 5.99 -9.23 -3.02
N CYS A 183 5.22 -10.10 -3.70
CA CYS A 183 4.75 -11.38 -3.16
C CYS A 183 5.92 -12.27 -2.70
N MET A 184 6.97 -12.40 -3.52
CA MET A 184 8.21 -13.12 -3.16
C MET A 184 8.81 -12.57 -1.86
N ASN A 185 8.93 -11.26 -1.74
CA ASN A 185 9.46 -10.62 -0.54
C ASN A 185 8.61 -10.88 0.71
N TRP A 186 7.29 -10.92 0.58
CA TRP A 186 6.36 -11.26 1.67
C TRP A 186 6.42 -12.74 2.06
N VAL A 187 6.51 -13.66 1.09
CA VAL A 187 6.70 -15.10 1.37
C VAL A 187 8.07 -15.34 2.02
N ASN A 188 9.13 -14.65 1.60
CA ASN A 188 10.44 -14.74 2.23
C ASN A 188 10.41 -14.23 3.68
N ALA A 189 9.74 -13.10 3.93
CA ALA A 189 9.57 -12.59 5.29
C ALA A 189 8.70 -13.52 6.16
N LEU A 190 7.72 -14.20 5.59
CA LEU A 190 6.90 -15.20 6.28
C LEU A 190 7.73 -16.43 6.65
N THR A 191 8.48 -16.97 5.69
CA THR A 191 9.28 -18.19 5.87
C THR A 191 10.51 -17.99 6.75
N ALA A 192 10.99 -16.75 6.89
CA ALA A 192 12.08 -16.43 7.79
C ALA A 192 11.75 -16.70 9.27
N HIS A 193 10.46 -16.66 9.67
CA HIS A 193 10.01 -17.03 11.02
C HIS A 193 9.81 -18.53 11.21
N THR A 194 9.94 -19.31 10.13
CA THR A 194 9.71 -20.75 10.10
C THR A 194 10.94 -21.48 9.54
N PRO A 195 12.09 -21.44 10.25
CA PRO A 195 13.34 -22.03 9.74
C PRO A 195 13.32 -23.56 9.73
N LYS A 196 14.08 -24.17 8.80
CA LYS A 196 14.37 -25.60 8.81
C LYS A 196 15.36 -25.97 9.93
N PRO A 197 15.33 -27.19 10.50
CA PRO A 197 14.43 -28.30 10.18
C PRO A 197 13.06 -28.22 10.91
N ASP A 198 12.87 -27.23 11.78
CA ASP A 198 11.66 -27.12 12.60
C ASP A 198 10.39 -26.93 11.78
N TRP A 199 10.51 -26.36 10.58
CA TRP A 199 9.41 -26.16 9.66
C TRP A 199 9.69 -26.71 8.26
N GLN A 200 8.64 -27.29 7.67
CA GLN A 200 8.60 -27.67 6.26
C GLN A 200 7.89 -26.59 5.44
N ILE A 201 8.36 -26.39 4.20
CA ILE A 201 7.74 -25.47 3.24
C ILE A 201 7.47 -26.25 1.96
N ASP A 202 6.22 -26.61 1.74
CA ASP A 202 5.80 -27.37 0.56
C ASP A 202 5.64 -26.47 -0.66
N LEU A 203 6.06 -26.98 -1.83
CA LEU A 203 5.97 -26.32 -3.14
C LEU A 203 6.77 -25.01 -3.29
N TYR A 204 7.74 -24.75 -2.41
CA TYR A 204 8.61 -23.57 -2.52
C TYR A 204 9.40 -23.51 -3.83
N SER A 205 9.90 -24.65 -4.34
CA SER A 205 10.62 -24.68 -5.62
C SER A 205 9.77 -24.20 -6.80
N ARG A 206 8.49 -24.60 -6.83
CA ARG A 206 7.51 -24.13 -7.83
C ARG A 206 7.30 -22.63 -7.67
N PHE A 207 7.09 -22.18 -6.44
CA PHE A 207 6.91 -20.75 -6.13
C PHE A 207 8.10 -19.91 -6.60
N ALA A 208 9.32 -20.33 -6.27
CA ALA A 208 10.55 -19.66 -6.69
C ALA A 208 10.65 -19.54 -8.22
N SER A 209 10.27 -20.59 -8.96
CA SER A 209 10.29 -20.56 -10.43
C SER A 209 9.22 -19.65 -11.05
N GLU A 210 8.03 -19.56 -10.46
CA GLU A 210 6.89 -18.81 -11.02
C GLU A 210 6.89 -17.32 -10.63
N TYR A 211 7.39 -17.00 -9.43
CA TYR A 211 7.46 -15.65 -8.88
C TYR A 211 8.85 -15.03 -8.98
N GLY A 212 9.89 -15.84 -9.25
CA GLY A 212 11.22 -15.37 -9.61
C GLY A 212 11.31 -14.99 -11.09
N LEU A 213 12.52 -14.59 -11.50
CA LEU A 213 12.84 -14.48 -12.91
C LEU A 213 13.06 -15.88 -13.50
N PRO A 214 12.73 -16.09 -14.79
CA PRO A 214 13.03 -17.36 -15.46
C PRO A 214 14.52 -17.66 -15.42
N GLU A 215 14.87 -18.95 -15.40
CA GLU A 215 16.27 -19.38 -15.38
C GLU A 215 17.03 -18.84 -16.60
N GLY A 216 18.23 -18.29 -16.36
CA GLY A 216 19.06 -17.66 -17.39
C GLY A 216 18.68 -16.22 -17.75
N VAL A 217 17.58 -15.67 -17.23
CA VAL A 217 17.21 -14.26 -17.45
C VAL A 217 17.97 -13.38 -16.48
N VAL A 218 18.79 -12.49 -17.03
CA VAL A 218 19.48 -11.45 -16.27
C VAL A 218 18.53 -10.28 -16.01
N ASP A 219 18.41 -9.91 -14.74
CA ASP A 219 17.71 -8.70 -14.33
C ASP A 219 18.51 -7.46 -14.73
N LYS A 220 18.07 -6.76 -15.79
CA LYS A 220 18.77 -5.59 -16.30
C LYS A 220 18.90 -4.44 -15.29
N LEU A 221 17.95 -4.31 -14.36
CA LEU A 221 17.99 -3.25 -13.36
C LEU A 221 18.93 -3.63 -12.22
N ALA A 222 18.85 -4.87 -11.73
CA ALA A 222 19.70 -5.34 -10.64
C ALA A 222 21.15 -5.59 -11.08
N SER A 223 21.39 -5.91 -12.36
CA SER A 223 22.73 -6.15 -12.91
C SER A 223 23.38 -4.89 -13.49
N ALA A 224 22.69 -3.76 -13.52
CA ALA A 224 23.27 -2.52 -14.02
C ALA A 224 24.33 -1.96 -13.07
N GLU A 225 25.28 -1.22 -13.61
CA GLU A 225 26.30 -0.52 -12.82
C GLU A 225 25.65 0.36 -11.74
N PRO A 226 26.21 0.42 -10.52
CA PRO A 226 25.70 1.27 -9.46
C PRO A 226 25.51 2.72 -9.93
N GLY A 227 24.31 3.26 -9.75
CA GLY A 227 23.95 4.62 -10.17
C GLY A 227 23.42 4.76 -11.61
N ALA A 228 23.39 3.69 -12.40
CA ALA A 228 22.77 3.71 -13.73
C ALA A 228 21.26 4.05 -13.66
N TYR A 229 20.58 3.53 -12.64
CA TYR A 229 19.17 3.77 -12.35
C TYR A 229 18.99 4.27 -10.91
N PRO A 230 17.96 5.08 -10.64
CA PRO A 230 17.57 5.45 -9.29
C PRO A 230 17.27 4.22 -8.41
N ARG A 231 17.72 4.23 -7.16
CA ARG A 231 17.61 3.08 -6.25
C ARG A 231 16.17 2.64 -5.99
N ASP A 232 15.24 3.59 -5.87
CA ASP A 232 13.79 3.32 -5.72
C ASP A 232 13.23 2.55 -6.93
N HIS A 233 13.66 2.92 -8.13
CA HIS A 233 13.24 2.25 -9.36
C HIS A 233 13.80 0.81 -9.42
N VAL A 234 15.07 0.63 -9.09
CA VAL A 234 15.67 -0.72 -9.03
C VAL A 234 14.97 -1.59 -7.98
N GLU A 235 14.78 -1.10 -6.76
CA GLU A 235 14.14 -1.88 -5.71
C GLU A 235 12.68 -2.24 -6.01
N THR A 236 11.94 -1.34 -6.69
CA THR A 236 10.54 -1.58 -7.08
C THR A 236 10.43 -2.60 -8.21
N PHE A 237 11.33 -2.51 -9.20
CA PHE A 237 11.19 -3.25 -10.47
C PHE A 237 12.19 -4.38 -10.69
N LYS A 238 13.12 -4.63 -9.76
CA LYS A 238 13.97 -5.83 -9.80
C LYS A 238 13.14 -7.09 -9.59
N GLY A 239 13.45 -8.16 -10.31
CA GLY A 239 12.74 -9.41 -10.28
C GLY A 239 11.48 -9.41 -11.16
N ASN A 240 10.53 -10.28 -10.82
CA ASN A 240 9.32 -10.45 -11.61
C ASN A 240 8.25 -9.40 -11.23
N VAL A 241 7.95 -8.49 -12.15
CA VAL A 241 7.02 -7.37 -11.93
C VAL A 241 5.63 -7.61 -12.52
N ASP A 242 5.28 -8.86 -12.81
CA ASP A 242 3.92 -9.23 -13.21
C ASP A 242 2.92 -8.86 -12.10
N ASP A 243 1.83 -8.19 -12.48
CA ASP A 243 0.78 -7.69 -11.59
C ASP A 243 -0.49 -8.56 -11.64
N SER A 244 -0.40 -9.77 -12.22
CA SER A 244 -1.50 -10.72 -12.30
C SER A 244 -1.13 -12.04 -11.62
N PHE A 245 -1.32 -12.09 -10.30
CA PHE A 245 -0.99 -13.27 -9.51
C PHE A 245 -1.92 -13.47 -8.32
N ARG A 246 -1.92 -14.70 -7.81
CA ARG A 246 -2.63 -15.11 -6.61
C ARG A 246 -1.95 -16.34 -5.99
N LEU A 247 -1.97 -16.40 -4.67
CA LEU A 247 -1.35 -17.46 -3.90
C LEU A 247 -2.14 -17.68 -2.61
N GLY A 248 -2.73 -18.87 -2.46
CA GLY A 248 -3.23 -19.32 -1.17
C GLY A 248 -2.15 -20.06 -0.39
N ILE A 249 -1.98 -19.72 0.88
CA ILE A 249 -1.06 -20.39 1.80
C ILE A 249 -1.85 -21.05 2.92
N LYS A 250 -1.62 -22.35 3.10
CA LYS A 250 -2.15 -23.13 4.21
C LYS A 250 -1.05 -23.37 5.23
N ILE A 251 -1.28 -22.98 6.47
CA ILE A 251 -0.38 -23.26 7.58
C ILE A 251 -0.95 -24.44 8.34
N THR A 252 -0.15 -25.47 8.56
CA THR A 252 -0.44 -26.56 9.48
C THR A 252 0.70 -26.62 10.50
N ARG A 253 0.54 -27.40 11.58
CA ARG A 253 1.42 -27.42 12.79
C ARG A 253 2.81 -26.80 12.60
N ARG A 254 3.66 -27.43 11.78
CA ARG A 254 5.02 -27.00 11.42
C ARG A 254 5.26 -27.09 9.91
N ASN A 255 4.21 -26.90 9.11
CA ASN A 255 4.29 -26.99 7.66
C ASN A 255 3.50 -25.85 7.00
N LEU A 256 4.17 -25.12 6.13
CA LEU A 256 3.62 -24.06 5.30
C LEU A 256 3.47 -24.58 3.87
N LYS A 257 2.23 -24.80 3.43
CA LYS A 257 1.90 -25.28 2.09
C LYS A 257 1.45 -24.13 1.20
N LEU A 258 2.28 -23.82 0.20
CA LEU A 258 1.95 -22.87 -0.87
C LEU A 258 0.95 -23.48 -1.86
N TYR A 259 0.30 -22.64 -2.68
CA TYR A 259 -0.68 -23.05 -3.71
C TYR A 259 -1.87 -23.85 -3.17
N SER A 260 -2.35 -23.52 -1.98
CA SER A 260 -3.65 -24.03 -1.52
C SER A 260 -4.77 -23.24 -2.19
N GLU A 261 -5.86 -23.93 -2.56
CA GLU A 261 -7.09 -23.26 -3.00
C GLU A 261 -7.60 -22.31 -1.90
N PHE A 262 -8.29 -21.24 -2.28
CA PHE A 262 -8.66 -20.17 -1.35
C PHE A 262 -9.47 -20.66 -0.16
N TYR A 263 -10.55 -21.42 -0.35
CA TYR A 263 -11.33 -21.97 0.78
C TYR A 263 -10.52 -22.94 1.67
N GLY A 264 -9.40 -23.47 1.17
CA GLY A 264 -8.46 -24.31 1.90
C GLY A 264 -7.26 -23.58 2.50
N SER A 265 -7.08 -22.28 2.22
CA SER A 265 -5.94 -21.49 2.68
C SER A 265 -6.25 -20.72 3.96
N ASP A 266 -5.21 -20.41 4.72
CA ASP A 266 -5.29 -19.57 5.92
C ASP A 266 -4.94 -18.10 5.56
N ILE A 267 -4.02 -17.89 4.62
CA ILE A 267 -3.57 -16.59 4.09
C ILE A 267 -3.77 -16.56 2.57
N ILE A 268 -4.23 -15.43 2.03
CA ILE A 268 -4.25 -15.13 0.60
C ILE A 268 -3.26 -14.00 0.32
N LEU A 269 -2.33 -14.20 -0.61
CA LEU A 269 -1.49 -13.15 -1.19
C LEU A 269 -1.88 -12.97 -2.65
N ALA A 270 -2.22 -11.77 -3.07
CA ALA A 270 -2.64 -11.54 -4.45
C ALA A 270 -2.44 -10.10 -4.88
N SER A 271 -2.36 -9.90 -6.20
CA SER A 271 -2.56 -8.56 -6.75
C SER A 271 -4.05 -8.21 -6.79
N PRO A 272 -4.40 -6.91 -6.75
CA PRO A 272 -5.79 -6.49 -6.92
C PRO A 272 -6.41 -6.98 -8.24
N LEU A 273 -5.64 -6.94 -9.33
CA LEU A 273 -6.06 -7.48 -10.63
C LEU A 273 -6.33 -9.00 -10.54
N GLY A 274 -5.41 -9.75 -9.93
CA GLY A 274 -5.53 -11.21 -9.79
C GLY A 274 -6.77 -11.63 -9.02
N LEU A 275 -7.15 -10.89 -7.96
CA LEU A 275 -8.40 -11.14 -7.23
C LEU A 275 -9.63 -10.72 -8.02
N ARG A 276 -9.61 -9.55 -8.67
CA ARG A 276 -10.73 -9.11 -9.50
C ARG A 276 -11.08 -10.16 -10.56
N MET A 277 -10.07 -10.67 -11.27
CA MET A 277 -10.25 -11.70 -12.28
C MET A 277 -10.90 -12.97 -11.71
N VAL A 278 -10.51 -13.41 -10.52
CA VAL A 278 -11.11 -14.59 -9.87
C VAL A 278 -12.55 -14.32 -9.45
N ILE A 279 -12.82 -13.18 -8.82
CA ILE A 279 -14.17 -12.82 -8.37
C ILE A 279 -15.13 -12.70 -9.55
N GLU A 280 -14.71 -12.07 -10.65
CA GLU A 280 -15.54 -11.96 -11.86
C GLU A 280 -15.76 -13.33 -12.52
N LYS A 281 -14.73 -14.19 -12.54
CA LYS A 281 -14.82 -15.54 -13.10
C LYS A 281 -15.75 -16.45 -12.30
N GLU A 282 -15.60 -16.46 -10.98
CA GLU A 282 -16.38 -17.32 -10.07
C GLU A 282 -17.72 -16.69 -9.68
N LYS A 283 -17.93 -15.40 -9.97
CA LYS A 283 -19.08 -14.59 -9.52
C LYS A 283 -19.31 -14.63 -8.00
N SER A 284 -18.26 -14.96 -7.25
CA SER A 284 -18.25 -15.09 -5.81
C SER A 284 -16.99 -14.46 -5.23
N SER A 285 -17.13 -13.93 -4.02
CA SER A 285 -16.04 -13.42 -3.20
C SER A 285 -16.14 -13.98 -1.78
N ASP A 286 -16.82 -15.11 -1.58
CA ASP A 286 -17.14 -15.63 -0.24
C ASP A 286 -15.87 -16.03 0.53
N PHE A 287 -14.78 -16.37 -0.16
CA PHE A 287 -13.46 -16.57 0.44
C PHE A 287 -12.88 -15.31 1.11
N LEU A 288 -13.49 -14.12 0.91
CA LEU A 288 -13.14 -12.85 1.58
C LEU A 288 -14.08 -12.49 2.75
N SER A 289 -15.09 -13.32 3.04
CA SER A 289 -16.07 -13.05 4.11
C SER A 289 -15.45 -13.04 5.52
N SER A 290 -14.40 -13.83 5.73
CA SER A 290 -13.82 -14.10 7.06
C SER A 290 -12.44 -13.47 7.29
N ILE A 291 -12.09 -12.45 6.51
CA ILE A 291 -10.82 -11.73 6.66
C ILE A 291 -10.80 -10.94 7.98
N GLU A 292 -9.90 -11.30 8.88
CA GLU A 292 -9.65 -10.67 10.18
C GLU A 292 -8.46 -9.70 10.09
N ILE A 293 -7.49 -9.95 9.22
CA ILE A 293 -6.36 -9.04 8.94
C ILE A 293 -6.26 -8.76 7.44
N LEU A 294 -6.31 -7.48 7.07
CA LEU A 294 -5.99 -6.99 5.73
C LEU A 294 -4.66 -6.25 5.76
N ILE A 295 -3.75 -6.59 4.85
CA ILE A 295 -2.51 -5.87 4.61
C ILE A 295 -2.51 -5.35 3.18
N VAL A 296 -2.17 -4.08 2.99
CA VAL A 296 -1.93 -3.48 1.67
C VAL A 296 -0.57 -2.80 1.70
N ASP A 297 0.40 -3.37 0.98
CA ASP A 297 1.76 -2.83 0.91
C ASP A 297 2.00 -2.09 -0.41
N GLN A 298 2.94 -1.15 -0.39
CA GLN A 298 3.35 -0.33 -1.55
C GLN A 298 2.16 0.33 -2.25
N MET A 299 1.33 1.05 -1.47
CA MET A 299 0.15 1.71 -2.03
C MET A 299 0.50 2.76 -3.10
N ASP A 300 1.68 3.36 -3.04
CA ASP A 300 2.24 4.23 -4.08
C ASP A 300 2.35 3.50 -5.43
N ALA A 301 2.91 2.28 -5.45
CA ALA A 301 2.96 1.46 -6.65
C ALA A 301 1.56 1.03 -7.13
N LEU A 302 0.65 0.70 -6.20
CA LEU A 302 -0.73 0.36 -6.53
C LEU A 302 -1.50 1.54 -7.16
N THR A 303 -1.23 2.78 -6.74
CA THR A 303 -1.81 3.97 -7.38
C THR A 303 -1.30 4.20 -8.80
N MET A 304 -0.10 3.70 -9.13
CA MET A 304 0.44 3.70 -10.49
C MET A 304 -0.05 2.53 -11.34
N GLN A 305 -0.76 1.56 -10.75
CA GLN A 305 -1.53 0.53 -11.45
C GLN A 305 -2.98 1.02 -11.66
N ASN A 306 -3.95 0.13 -11.79
CA ASN A 306 -5.36 0.53 -11.80
C ASN A 306 -5.93 0.55 -10.38
N TRP A 307 -6.05 1.74 -9.79
CA TRP A 307 -6.57 1.92 -8.43
C TRP A 307 -8.00 1.38 -8.24
N GLU A 308 -8.81 1.35 -9.30
CA GLU A 308 -10.16 0.77 -9.24
C GLU A 308 -10.14 -0.71 -8.86
N HIS A 309 -9.07 -1.44 -9.17
CA HIS A 309 -8.94 -2.85 -8.76
C HIS A 309 -8.79 -2.98 -7.24
N VAL A 310 -8.09 -2.06 -6.59
CA VAL A 310 -8.01 -2.01 -5.13
C VAL A 310 -9.39 -1.70 -4.56
N GLN A 311 -10.07 -0.67 -5.07
CA GLN A 311 -11.43 -0.31 -4.62
C GLN A 311 -12.42 -1.45 -4.81
N PHE A 312 -12.31 -2.19 -5.93
CA PHE A 312 -13.12 -3.37 -6.21
C PHE A 312 -12.89 -4.47 -5.16
N VAL A 313 -11.65 -4.82 -4.84
CA VAL A 313 -11.38 -5.85 -3.83
C VAL A 313 -11.90 -5.39 -2.45
N LEU A 314 -11.64 -4.15 -2.05
CA LEU A 314 -12.09 -3.62 -0.77
C LEU A 314 -13.62 -3.64 -0.62
N SER A 315 -14.37 -3.42 -1.71
CA SER A 315 -15.84 -3.45 -1.67
C SER A 315 -16.42 -4.85 -1.49
N HIS A 316 -15.63 -5.91 -1.71
CA HIS A 316 -16.03 -7.32 -1.54
C HIS A 316 -15.57 -7.92 -0.20
N LEU A 317 -14.78 -7.21 0.60
CA LEU A 317 -14.30 -7.71 1.89
C LEU A 317 -15.42 -7.80 2.94
N ASN A 318 -15.40 -8.88 3.71
CA ASN A 318 -16.30 -9.14 4.84
C ASN A 318 -17.79 -8.99 4.52
N LYS A 319 -18.18 -9.28 3.28
CA LYS A 319 -19.58 -9.49 2.93
C LYS A 319 -20.06 -10.82 3.49
N LEU A 320 -21.34 -10.88 3.85
CA LEU A 320 -21.99 -12.15 4.14
C LEU A 320 -21.86 -13.04 2.90
N PRO A 321 -21.42 -14.30 3.07
CA PRO A 321 -21.22 -15.20 1.95
C PRO A 321 -22.58 -15.53 1.29
N LYS A 322 -22.55 -15.80 0.00
CA LYS A 322 -23.74 -16.23 -0.75
C LYS A 322 -23.99 -17.72 -0.62
N GLU A 323 -22.92 -18.50 -0.50
CA GLU A 323 -22.95 -19.96 -0.34
C GLU A 323 -22.36 -20.37 1.01
N SER A 324 -22.71 -21.57 1.49
CA SER A 324 -22.28 -22.03 2.83
C SER A 324 -20.85 -22.55 2.87
N HIS A 325 -20.28 -23.06 1.77
CA HIS A 325 -18.91 -23.62 1.70
C HIS A 325 -18.58 -24.59 2.86
N ASP A 326 -19.53 -25.47 3.21
CA ASP A 326 -19.45 -26.42 4.34
C ASP A 326 -19.26 -25.77 5.73
N ALA A 327 -19.64 -24.50 5.89
CA ALA A 327 -19.56 -23.80 7.16
C ALA A 327 -20.53 -24.40 8.20
N ASP A 328 -19.99 -24.67 9.40
CA ASP A 328 -20.79 -25.06 10.56
C ASP A 328 -21.30 -23.80 11.27
N PHE A 329 -22.53 -23.39 10.96
CA PHE A 329 -23.15 -22.19 11.51
C PHE A 329 -23.24 -22.18 13.05
N SER A 330 -23.28 -23.35 13.69
CA SER A 330 -23.28 -23.43 15.16
C SER A 330 -21.97 -22.96 15.78
N ARG A 331 -20.89 -22.96 14.99
CA ARG A 331 -19.53 -22.58 15.40
C ARG A 331 -19.07 -21.21 14.92
N ILE A 332 -19.89 -20.53 14.12
CA ILE A 332 -19.55 -19.20 13.63
C ILE A 332 -19.68 -18.20 14.77
N LYS A 333 -18.67 -17.34 14.94
CA LYS A 333 -18.72 -16.26 15.94
C LYS A 333 -19.94 -15.36 15.68
N PRO A 334 -20.72 -14.96 16.69
CA PRO A 334 -21.96 -14.18 16.50
C PRO A 334 -21.76 -12.91 15.66
N TRP A 335 -20.65 -12.20 15.88
CA TRP A 335 -20.32 -10.99 15.13
C TRP A 335 -20.06 -11.22 13.63
N TYR A 336 -19.74 -12.44 13.19
CA TYR A 336 -19.75 -12.76 11.75
C TYR A 336 -21.18 -12.82 11.21
N LEU A 337 -22.07 -13.50 11.93
CA LEU A 337 -23.49 -13.66 11.56
C LEU A 337 -24.20 -12.31 11.49
N ASP A 338 -23.86 -11.39 12.40
CA ASP A 338 -24.42 -10.03 12.44
C ASP A 338 -23.80 -9.09 11.38
N GLY A 339 -22.84 -9.56 10.57
CA GLY A 339 -22.14 -8.73 9.59
C GLY A 339 -21.18 -7.70 10.20
N HIS A 340 -20.75 -7.91 11.44
CA HIS A 340 -19.90 -6.99 12.19
C HIS A 340 -18.39 -7.18 11.96
N ALA A 341 -17.98 -8.14 11.14
CA ALA A 341 -16.56 -8.42 10.86
C ALA A 341 -15.78 -7.19 10.36
N VAL A 342 -16.41 -6.29 9.61
CA VAL A 342 -15.80 -5.04 9.14
C VAL A 342 -15.36 -4.10 10.28
N TYR A 343 -16.00 -4.19 11.44
CA TYR A 343 -15.68 -3.40 12.63
C TYR A 343 -14.54 -3.99 13.47
N LEU A 344 -14.13 -5.23 13.20
CA LEU A 344 -13.04 -5.90 13.91
C LEU A 344 -11.83 -6.15 13.02
N ARG A 345 -12.00 -6.17 11.69
CA ARG A 345 -10.89 -6.40 10.77
C ARG A 345 -9.78 -5.37 11.02
N GLN A 346 -8.60 -5.86 11.36
CA GLN A 346 -7.40 -5.05 11.44
C GLN A 346 -6.86 -4.79 10.03
N THR A 347 -6.78 -3.53 9.64
CA THR A 347 -6.26 -3.11 8.33
C THR A 347 -4.91 -2.42 8.51
N ILE A 348 -3.88 -2.94 7.84
CA ILE A 348 -2.50 -2.46 7.90
C ILE A 348 -2.09 -1.97 6.51
N LEU A 349 -1.78 -0.68 6.40
CA LEU A 349 -1.50 0.01 5.15
C LEU A 349 -0.07 0.57 5.16
N PHE A 350 0.70 0.31 4.11
CA PHE A 350 2.06 0.81 3.94
C PHE A 350 2.22 1.64 2.67
N THR A 351 2.79 2.82 2.82
CA THR A 351 3.16 3.69 1.70
C THR A 351 4.33 4.60 2.09
N PRO A 352 5.22 4.99 1.15
CA PRO A 352 6.24 6.01 1.40
C PRO A 352 5.67 7.40 1.63
N TYR A 353 4.47 7.67 1.09
CA TYR A 353 3.76 8.93 1.21
C TYR A 353 2.25 8.78 0.95
N GLU A 354 1.48 9.77 1.35
CA GLU A 354 0.02 9.78 1.18
C GLU A 354 -0.39 10.42 -0.14
N THR A 355 -1.46 9.88 -0.70
CA THR A 355 -2.19 10.46 -1.83
C THR A 355 -3.66 10.66 -1.42
N PRO A 356 -4.45 11.47 -2.14
CA PRO A 356 -5.89 11.57 -1.88
C PRO A 356 -6.61 10.22 -1.88
N GLU A 357 -6.23 9.30 -2.77
CA GLU A 357 -6.80 7.96 -2.94
C GLU A 357 -6.55 7.09 -1.70
N THR A 358 -5.31 7.04 -1.25
CA THR A 358 -4.89 6.23 -0.10
C THR A 358 -5.45 6.82 1.21
N ARG A 359 -5.49 8.14 1.32
CA ARG A 359 -6.16 8.84 2.44
C ARG A 359 -7.67 8.61 2.44
N ALA A 360 -8.31 8.51 1.28
CA ALA A 360 -9.74 8.20 1.20
C ALA A 360 -10.05 6.79 1.71
N VAL A 361 -9.19 5.79 1.46
CA VAL A 361 -9.32 4.45 2.07
C VAL A 361 -9.26 4.55 3.59
N TYR A 362 -8.26 5.24 4.14
CA TYR A 362 -8.15 5.45 5.59
C TYR A 362 -9.40 6.12 6.19
N ASN A 363 -9.92 7.16 5.53
CA ASN A 363 -11.05 7.92 6.05
C ASN A 363 -12.40 7.19 5.94
N THR A 364 -12.57 6.29 4.96
CA THR A 364 -13.89 5.74 4.59
C THR A 364 -14.04 4.24 4.76
N GLN A 365 -12.95 3.47 4.71
CA GLN A 365 -12.97 2.01 4.72
C GLN A 365 -12.48 1.39 6.04
N LEU A 366 -11.66 2.12 6.81
CA LEU A 366 -11.16 1.68 8.11
C LEU A 366 -12.22 1.95 9.18
N LYS A 367 -12.88 0.87 9.61
CA LYS A 367 -14.04 0.88 10.52
C LYS A 367 -13.76 0.19 11.86
N ASN A 368 -12.50 -0.09 12.16
CA ASN A 368 -12.16 -0.86 13.34
C ASN A 368 -12.53 -0.12 14.63
N VAL A 369 -13.38 -0.73 15.47
CA VAL A 369 -13.87 -0.14 16.72
C VAL A 369 -12.79 -0.07 17.81
N ALA A 370 -11.71 -0.86 17.68
CA ALA A 370 -10.53 -0.70 18.53
C ALA A 370 -9.82 0.65 18.28
N GLY A 371 -10.06 1.27 17.13
CA GLY A 371 -9.43 2.51 16.71
C GLY A 371 -8.51 2.34 15.52
N ARG A 372 -7.90 3.45 15.11
CA ARG A 372 -6.99 3.52 13.96
C ARG A 372 -5.85 4.50 14.21
N ILE A 373 -4.72 4.25 13.58
CA ILE A 373 -3.47 4.97 13.80
C ILE A 373 -2.90 5.34 12.44
N ARG A 374 -2.49 6.59 12.27
CA ARG A 374 -1.84 7.09 11.06
C ARG A 374 -0.56 7.82 11.42
N THR A 375 0.58 7.37 10.90
CA THR A 375 1.82 8.12 11.10
C THR A 375 1.75 9.46 10.36
N GLU A 376 2.44 10.46 10.88
CA GLU A 376 2.61 11.74 10.20
C GLU A 376 4.06 11.92 9.78
N ARG A 377 4.24 12.62 8.66
CA ARG A 377 5.56 12.97 8.16
C ARG A 377 5.57 14.45 7.82
N ARG A 378 6.52 15.17 8.41
CA ARG A 378 6.95 16.46 7.87
C ARG A 378 7.97 16.22 6.78
N TRP A 379 7.77 16.91 5.67
CA TRP A 379 8.60 16.84 4.49
C TRP A 379 9.55 18.03 4.47
N PRO A 380 10.88 17.79 4.40
CA PRO A 380 11.79 18.85 4.00
C PRO A 380 11.57 19.19 2.50
N PRO A 381 11.97 20.39 2.05
CA PRO A 381 12.03 20.68 0.62
C PRO A 381 12.92 19.67 -0.08
N ILE A 382 12.51 19.24 -1.29
CA ILE A 382 13.33 18.34 -2.08
C ILE A 382 14.52 19.11 -2.69
N VAL A 383 15.67 18.45 -2.77
CA VAL A 383 16.87 19.03 -3.39
C VAL A 383 16.65 19.14 -4.89
N VAL A 384 16.91 20.31 -5.46
CA VAL A 384 16.87 20.58 -6.90
C VAL A 384 18.23 21.09 -7.38
N PRO A 385 18.56 20.98 -8.68
CA PRO A 385 19.79 21.57 -9.22
C PRO A 385 19.90 23.06 -8.93
N GLU A 386 21.11 23.53 -8.62
CA GLU A 386 21.38 24.92 -8.31
C GLU A 386 21.09 25.85 -9.50
N GLY A 387 20.59 27.06 -9.21
CA GLY A 387 20.32 28.09 -10.21
C GLY A 387 19.01 27.94 -10.99
N ILE A 388 18.28 26.83 -10.85
CA ILE A 388 16.93 26.71 -11.42
C ILE A 388 15.92 27.33 -10.46
N ASP A 389 15.27 28.40 -10.89
CA ASP A 389 14.09 28.93 -10.21
C ASP A 389 12.80 28.29 -10.74
N SER A 390 11.99 27.79 -9.82
CA SER A 390 10.73 27.12 -10.14
C SER A 390 9.55 28.02 -9.81
N THR A 391 8.85 28.46 -10.84
CA THR A 391 7.66 29.30 -10.67
C THR A 391 6.43 28.44 -10.35
N PHE A 392 5.92 28.55 -9.13
CA PHE A 392 4.66 27.94 -8.73
C PHE A 392 3.48 28.81 -9.16
N VAL A 393 2.61 28.27 -10.02
CA VAL A 393 1.47 28.97 -10.61
C VAL A 393 0.18 28.44 -10.00
N ARG A 394 -0.46 29.23 -9.15
CA ARG A 394 -1.75 28.88 -8.53
C ARG A 394 -2.91 29.12 -9.50
N PHE A 395 -3.91 28.25 -9.45
CA PHE A 395 -5.25 28.53 -9.96
C PHE A 395 -6.31 28.18 -8.93
N ASP A 396 -7.46 28.85 -9.02
CA ASP A 396 -8.56 28.64 -8.07
C ASP A 396 -9.63 27.69 -8.62
N CYS A 397 -10.24 26.96 -7.68
CA CYS A 397 -11.35 26.05 -7.90
C CYS A 397 -12.23 26.00 -6.65
N SER A 398 -13.52 25.73 -6.85
CA SER A 398 -14.51 25.77 -5.77
C SER A 398 -14.46 24.52 -4.89
N GLY A 399 -14.13 23.37 -5.47
CA GLY A 399 -14.19 22.04 -4.86
C GLY A 399 -13.18 21.07 -5.49
N PRO A 400 -13.01 19.87 -4.92
CA PRO A 400 -12.21 18.81 -5.56
C PRO A 400 -12.84 18.30 -6.87
N LYS A 401 -14.15 18.46 -7.05
CA LYS A 401 -14.89 17.92 -8.21
C LYS A 401 -14.69 18.75 -9.48
N ASP A 402 -14.64 20.08 -9.37
CA ASP A 402 -14.41 21.00 -10.49
C ASP A 402 -12.91 21.28 -10.72
N GLU A 403 -12.05 20.86 -9.81
CA GLU A 403 -10.59 21.06 -9.88
C GLU A 403 -9.98 20.62 -11.22
N PRO A 404 -10.25 19.41 -11.74
CA PRO A 404 -9.64 18.97 -12.99
C PRO A 404 -10.08 19.83 -14.18
N ASP A 405 -11.33 20.31 -14.18
CA ASP A 405 -11.85 21.18 -15.22
C ASP A 405 -11.22 22.56 -15.16
N LYS A 406 -11.13 23.14 -13.97
CA LYS A 406 -10.48 24.44 -13.75
C LYS A 406 -9.00 24.40 -14.11
N ARG A 407 -8.30 23.32 -13.77
CA ARG A 407 -6.90 23.10 -14.17
C ARG A 407 -6.74 23.09 -15.68
N PHE A 408 -7.56 22.30 -16.36
CA PHE A 408 -7.52 22.18 -17.81
C PHE A 408 -7.85 23.51 -18.49
N THR A 409 -8.86 24.23 -18.01
CA THR A 409 -9.18 25.57 -18.49
C THR A 409 -8.01 26.53 -18.28
N TYR A 410 -7.44 26.61 -17.08
CA TYR A 410 -6.32 27.50 -16.81
C TYR A 410 -5.12 27.17 -17.70
N PHE A 411 -4.77 25.88 -17.81
CA PHE A 411 -3.69 25.42 -18.65
C PHE A 411 -3.88 25.83 -20.11
N THR A 412 -5.07 25.62 -20.67
CA THR A 412 -5.34 25.86 -22.11
C THR A 412 -5.56 27.33 -22.46
N THR A 413 -6.03 28.15 -21.50
CA THR A 413 -6.39 29.56 -21.75
C THR A 413 -5.34 30.56 -21.28
N GLN A 414 -4.54 30.20 -20.28
CA GLN A 414 -3.53 31.08 -19.70
C GLN A 414 -2.11 30.54 -19.91
N LEU A 415 -1.81 29.36 -19.35
CA LEU A 415 -0.44 28.86 -19.27
C LEU A 415 0.15 28.51 -20.64
N LEU A 416 -0.52 27.66 -21.41
CA LEU A 416 -0.04 27.21 -22.71
C LEU A 416 0.02 28.36 -23.73
N PRO A 417 -0.99 29.26 -23.85
CA PRO A 417 -0.86 30.43 -24.73
C PRO A 417 0.32 31.34 -24.37
N ALA A 418 0.59 31.56 -23.08
CA ALA A 418 1.75 32.33 -22.64
C ALA A 418 3.08 31.65 -23.03
N THR A 419 3.15 30.32 -22.89
CA THR A 419 4.30 29.51 -23.34
C THR A 419 4.52 29.61 -24.84
N LEU A 420 3.46 29.50 -25.65
CA LEU A 420 3.54 29.55 -27.12
C LEU A 420 3.96 30.93 -27.65
N LYS A 421 3.60 32.02 -26.95
CA LYS A 421 4.02 33.38 -27.32
C LYS A 421 5.49 33.67 -27.03
N SER A 422 6.12 32.89 -26.16
CA SER A 422 7.53 33.06 -25.82
C SER A 422 8.42 32.41 -26.87
N ALA A 423 9.33 33.19 -27.47
CA ALA A 423 10.32 32.67 -28.41
C ALA A 423 11.24 31.61 -27.77
N MET A 424 11.48 31.69 -26.45
CA MET A 424 12.31 30.73 -25.72
C MET A 424 11.54 29.48 -25.29
N GLN A 425 10.25 29.62 -24.95
CA GLN A 425 9.45 28.52 -24.37
C GLN A 425 8.55 27.78 -25.37
N SER A 426 8.50 28.23 -26.61
CA SER A 426 7.72 27.60 -27.69
C SER A 426 8.39 26.36 -28.30
N ALA A 427 9.63 26.04 -27.88
CA ALA A 427 10.37 24.84 -28.28
C ALA A 427 11.02 24.15 -27.07
N ASN A 428 11.40 22.88 -27.25
CA ASN A 428 12.10 22.08 -26.23
C ASN A 428 11.36 22.03 -24.87
N THR A 429 10.03 21.97 -24.93
CA THR A 429 9.16 22.02 -23.76
C THR A 429 8.61 20.64 -23.41
N VAL A 430 8.89 20.17 -22.19
CA VAL A 430 8.26 18.99 -21.62
C VAL A 430 7.07 19.40 -20.77
N ILE A 431 5.94 18.72 -20.95
CA ILE A 431 4.77 18.86 -20.10
C ILE A 431 4.56 17.55 -19.35
N PHE A 432 4.85 17.59 -18.04
CA PHE A 432 4.70 16.46 -17.14
C PHE A 432 3.28 16.43 -16.57
N ILE A 433 2.58 15.30 -16.75
CA ILE A 433 1.16 15.17 -16.41
C ILE A 433 0.97 13.97 -15.48
N PRO A 434 0.75 14.20 -14.17
CA PRO A 434 0.55 13.12 -13.19
C PRO A 434 -0.66 12.22 -13.48
N SER A 435 -1.81 12.83 -13.77
CA SER A 435 -3.07 12.12 -13.97
C SER A 435 -3.17 11.53 -15.38
N SER A 436 -3.36 10.20 -15.48
CA SER A 436 -3.66 9.55 -16.78
C SER A 436 -4.94 10.10 -17.43
N PHE A 437 -5.92 10.53 -16.64
CA PHE A 437 -7.15 11.16 -17.16
C PHE A 437 -6.87 12.52 -17.80
N ASP A 438 -6.12 13.39 -17.12
CA ASP A 438 -5.75 14.69 -17.67
C ASP A 438 -4.76 14.55 -18.83
N PHE A 439 -3.89 13.54 -18.81
CA PHE A 439 -3.01 13.25 -19.94
C PHE A 439 -3.81 13.06 -21.23
N ILE A 440 -4.90 12.28 -21.18
CA ILE A 440 -5.78 12.09 -22.34
C ILE A 440 -6.41 13.42 -22.78
N ARG A 441 -6.87 14.25 -21.84
CA ARG A 441 -7.48 15.56 -22.12
C ARG A 441 -6.51 16.52 -22.80
N VAL A 442 -5.30 16.66 -22.24
CA VAL A 442 -4.24 17.53 -22.78
C VAL A 442 -3.76 17.00 -24.12
N HIS A 443 -3.56 15.69 -24.27
CA HIS A 443 -3.18 15.09 -25.54
C HIS A 443 -4.23 15.35 -26.63
N ASN A 444 -5.51 15.16 -26.33
CA ASN A 444 -6.59 15.44 -27.28
C ASN A 444 -6.68 16.93 -27.65
N TYR A 445 -6.39 17.83 -26.70
CA TYR A 445 -6.29 19.26 -26.99
C TYR A 445 -5.14 19.58 -27.95
N PHE A 446 -3.94 19.04 -27.70
CA PHE A 446 -2.77 19.20 -28.57
C PHE A 446 -3.00 18.63 -29.97
N ARG A 447 -3.68 17.47 -30.09
CA ARG A 447 -4.05 16.89 -31.39
C ARG A 447 -4.93 17.79 -32.26
N LYS A 448 -5.75 18.65 -31.64
CA LYS A 448 -6.64 19.58 -32.36
C LYS A 448 -5.95 20.89 -32.76
N ARG A 449 -4.67 21.07 -32.42
CA ARG A 449 -3.90 22.29 -32.64
C ARG A 449 -2.82 22.03 -33.70
N GLU A 450 -3.07 22.47 -34.93
CA GLU A 450 -2.12 22.30 -36.05
C GLU A 450 -0.86 23.16 -35.90
N ASP A 451 -0.94 24.24 -35.12
CA ASP A 451 0.15 25.15 -34.81
C ASP A 451 1.16 24.59 -33.80
N ILE A 452 0.89 23.42 -33.20
CA ILE A 452 1.72 22.83 -32.15
C ILE A 452 2.36 21.52 -32.64
N SER A 453 3.68 21.52 -32.80
CA SER A 453 4.44 20.29 -33.07
C SER A 453 4.76 19.56 -31.77
N PHE A 454 4.17 18.38 -31.56
CA PHE A 454 4.40 17.60 -30.34
C PHE A 454 4.55 16.09 -30.57
N THR A 455 5.04 15.41 -29.53
CA THR A 455 5.05 13.95 -29.37
C THR A 455 4.68 13.56 -27.93
N VAL A 456 4.52 12.27 -27.68
CA VAL A 456 4.01 11.75 -26.41
C VAL A 456 4.80 10.56 -25.91
N LEU A 457 4.92 10.46 -24.59
CA LEU A 457 5.39 9.28 -23.87
C LEU A 457 4.35 8.93 -22.80
N SER A 458 3.64 7.82 -23.00
CA SER A 458 2.63 7.33 -22.08
C SER A 458 2.79 5.84 -21.82
N GLU A 459 2.05 5.32 -20.84
CA GLU A 459 1.97 3.90 -20.51
C GLU A 459 1.62 2.98 -21.70
N TYR A 460 1.03 3.55 -22.76
CA TYR A 460 0.66 2.83 -23.98
C TYR A 460 1.72 2.92 -25.09
N SER A 461 2.81 3.66 -24.89
CA SER A 461 3.86 3.81 -25.90
C SER A 461 4.67 2.52 -26.06
N SER A 462 4.78 2.04 -27.30
CA SER A 462 5.67 0.91 -27.64
C SER A 462 7.13 1.32 -27.55
N ASN A 463 8.06 0.36 -27.42
CA ASN A 463 9.50 0.66 -27.41
C ASN A 463 9.97 1.42 -28.66
N GLN A 464 9.35 1.14 -29.82
CA GLN A 464 9.64 1.85 -31.07
C GLN A 464 9.15 3.30 -31.01
N ASP A 465 7.94 3.53 -30.53
CA ASP A 465 7.37 4.88 -30.41
C ASP A 465 8.14 5.70 -29.37
N ILE A 466 8.55 5.08 -28.25
CA ILE A 466 9.38 5.73 -27.22
C ILE A 466 10.68 6.24 -27.84
N SER A 467 11.38 5.38 -28.59
CA SER A 467 12.64 5.74 -29.25
C SER A 467 12.43 6.88 -30.25
N ARG A 468 11.42 6.78 -31.12
CA ARG A 468 11.07 7.80 -32.12
C ARG A 468 10.70 9.14 -31.48
N ALA A 469 9.87 9.13 -30.44
CA ALA A 469 9.42 10.32 -29.72
C ALA A 469 10.59 11.04 -29.06
N ARG A 470 11.43 10.31 -28.32
CA ARG A 470 12.62 10.88 -27.67
C ARG A 470 13.58 11.49 -28.69
N GLN A 471 13.86 10.79 -29.78
CA GLN A 471 14.73 11.32 -30.84
C GLN A 471 14.14 12.58 -31.49
N ALA A 472 12.85 12.54 -31.86
CA ALA A 472 12.20 13.67 -32.52
C ALA A 472 12.11 14.92 -31.63
N PHE A 473 11.94 14.74 -30.31
CA PHE A 473 12.01 15.83 -29.35
C PHE A 473 13.44 16.36 -29.21
N PHE A 474 14.42 15.48 -29.02
CA PHE A 474 15.83 15.86 -28.85
C PHE A 474 16.39 16.64 -30.05
N THR A 475 16.03 16.25 -31.28
CA THR A 475 16.48 16.96 -32.49
C THR A 475 15.64 18.20 -32.83
N GLY A 476 14.69 18.60 -31.97
CA GLY A 476 13.83 19.76 -32.19
C GLY A 476 12.74 19.58 -33.27
N LYS A 477 12.60 18.39 -33.86
CA LYS A 477 11.52 18.11 -34.84
C LYS A 477 10.15 18.24 -34.19
N LYS A 478 10.05 17.92 -32.90
CA LYS A 478 8.87 18.09 -32.05
C LYS A 478 9.19 19.06 -30.94
N SER A 479 8.53 20.22 -30.95
CA SER A 479 8.72 21.30 -29.98
C SER A 479 8.25 20.94 -28.58
N PHE A 480 7.22 20.09 -28.47
CA PHE A 480 6.64 19.67 -27.20
C PHE A 480 6.72 18.15 -27.01
N LEU A 481 6.93 17.74 -25.77
CA LEU A 481 6.83 16.35 -25.33
C LEU A 481 5.87 16.27 -24.14
N LEU A 482 4.73 15.59 -24.33
CA LEU A 482 3.81 15.26 -23.24
C LEU A 482 4.26 13.95 -22.60
N ILE A 483 4.40 13.92 -21.29
CA ILE A 483 4.80 12.72 -20.56
C ILE A 483 3.86 12.44 -19.39
N SER A 484 3.35 11.21 -19.30
CA SER A 484 2.57 10.78 -18.13
C SER A 484 3.49 10.35 -16.98
N GLU A 485 3.08 10.61 -15.74
CA GLU A 485 3.83 10.12 -14.58
C GLU A 485 3.91 8.60 -14.56
N ARG A 486 2.82 7.93 -14.92
CA ARG A 486 2.77 6.47 -15.04
C ARG A 486 3.82 5.92 -16.00
N PHE A 487 4.03 6.58 -17.15
CA PHE A 487 5.13 6.20 -18.05
C PHE A 487 6.49 6.31 -17.36
N HIS A 488 6.75 7.42 -16.67
CA HIS A 488 8.03 7.63 -16.00
C HIS A 488 8.27 6.65 -14.85
N PHE A 489 7.22 6.31 -14.10
CA PHE A 489 7.26 5.30 -13.03
C PHE A 489 7.76 3.95 -13.56
N PHE A 490 7.16 3.42 -14.64
CA PHE A 490 7.53 2.11 -15.19
C PHE A 490 8.83 2.11 -16.03
N ARG A 491 9.15 3.21 -16.71
CA ARG A 491 10.22 3.22 -17.73
C ARG A 491 11.47 4.01 -17.35
N ARG A 492 11.34 5.01 -16.48
CA ARG A 492 12.44 5.79 -15.90
C ARG A 492 13.47 6.33 -16.90
N TYR A 493 13.03 6.68 -18.12
CA TYR A 493 13.96 7.18 -19.15
C TYR A 493 14.44 8.59 -18.82
N LYS A 494 15.75 8.80 -18.93
CA LYS A 494 16.34 10.15 -18.98
C LYS A 494 15.94 10.85 -20.28
N ILE A 495 15.41 12.06 -20.18
CA ILE A 495 14.85 12.82 -21.31
C ILE A 495 15.78 13.98 -21.66
N ARG A 496 16.48 13.89 -22.79
CA ARG A 496 17.39 14.93 -23.28
C ARG A 496 16.65 16.00 -24.09
N GLY A 497 17.28 17.16 -24.29
CA GLY A 497 16.77 18.25 -25.11
C GLY A 497 15.74 19.13 -24.40
N ILE A 498 15.67 19.08 -23.07
CA ILE A 498 14.75 19.90 -22.28
C ILE A 498 15.36 21.29 -22.07
N ARG A 499 14.56 22.32 -22.34
CA ARG A 499 14.83 23.72 -21.95
C ARG A 499 13.71 24.28 -21.08
N ASN A 500 12.49 23.77 -21.24
CA ASN A 500 11.34 24.27 -20.52
C ASN A 500 10.57 23.09 -19.91
N LEU A 501 10.24 23.20 -18.63
CA LEU A 501 9.48 22.22 -17.88
C LEU A 501 8.17 22.84 -17.42
N ILE A 502 7.07 22.20 -17.78
CA ILE A 502 5.75 22.53 -17.27
C ILE A 502 5.21 21.29 -16.55
N PHE A 503 5.15 21.36 -15.23
CA PHE A 503 4.40 20.39 -14.45
C PHE A 503 2.93 20.80 -14.48
N TYR A 504 2.11 20.08 -15.23
CA TYR A 504 0.66 20.29 -15.31
C TYR A 504 -0.01 20.12 -13.94
N ALA A 505 0.59 19.27 -13.10
CA ALA A 505 0.43 19.22 -11.65
C ALA A 505 1.76 18.78 -11.03
N PRO A 506 2.03 19.06 -9.74
CA PRO A 506 3.17 18.47 -9.04
C PRO A 506 3.14 16.93 -9.13
N PRO A 507 4.28 16.24 -9.25
CA PRO A 507 4.30 14.78 -9.32
C PRO A 507 3.86 14.14 -7.99
N ASP A 508 3.28 12.95 -8.04
CA ASP A 508 3.02 12.17 -6.83
C ASP A 508 4.32 11.68 -6.20
N HIS A 509 5.22 11.15 -7.02
CA HIS A 509 6.57 10.76 -6.64
C HIS A 509 7.49 11.99 -6.64
N PRO A 510 7.91 12.49 -5.47
CA PRO A 510 8.61 13.77 -5.40
C PRO A 510 9.97 13.76 -6.11
N GLN A 511 10.67 12.62 -6.12
CA GLN A 511 11.96 12.48 -6.81
C GLN A 511 11.86 12.69 -8.33
N PHE A 512 10.67 12.55 -8.92
CA PHE A 512 10.47 12.78 -10.35
C PHE A 512 10.64 14.28 -10.66
N TYR A 513 10.28 15.16 -9.72
CA TYR A 513 10.48 16.59 -9.86
C TYR A 513 11.96 16.94 -10.05
N THR A 514 12.81 16.49 -9.11
CA THR A 514 14.27 16.69 -9.17
C THR A 514 14.90 16.07 -10.41
N GLU A 515 14.44 14.88 -10.80
CA GLU A 515 14.97 14.22 -11.99
C GLU A 515 14.70 15.00 -13.27
N PHE A 516 13.46 15.42 -13.51
CA PHE A 516 13.14 16.21 -14.68
C PHE A 516 13.89 17.55 -14.69
N LEU A 517 14.08 18.18 -13.53
CA LEU A 517 14.92 19.38 -13.40
C LEU A 517 16.41 19.13 -13.67
N SER A 518 16.90 17.91 -13.45
CA SER A 518 18.31 17.56 -13.70
C SER A 518 18.61 17.13 -15.14
N TYR A 519 17.59 16.66 -15.87
CA TYR A 519 17.78 16.17 -17.24
C TYR A 519 18.27 17.20 -18.28
N PRO A 520 17.96 18.50 -18.20
CA PRO A 520 18.56 19.52 -19.06
C PRO A 520 20.10 19.50 -19.07
N PHE A 521 20.71 19.21 -17.93
CA PHE A 521 22.18 19.18 -17.74
C PHE A 521 22.83 17.89 -18.24
N LEU A 522 22.07 16.99 -18.88
CA LEU A 522 22.63 15.87 -19.64
C LEU A 522 23.13 16.31 -21.02
N ASP A 523 22.77 17.52 -21.45
CA ASP A 523 23.22 18.11 -22.70
C ASP A 523 24.38 19.08 -22.43
N ASP A 524 25.39 19.05 -23.30
CA ASP A 524 26.58 19.89 -23.15
C ASP A 524 26.22 21.37 -23.35
N GLY A 525 26.79 22.24 -22.51
CA GLY A 525 26.66 23.69 -22.63
C GLY A 525 25.30 24.27 -22.21
N VAL A 526 24.61 23.61 -21.29
CA VAL A 526 23.34 24.10 -20.72
C VAL A 526 23.57 24.70 -19.36
N ASP A 527 23.30 26.00 -19.24
CA ASP A 527 23.35 26.69 -17.96
C ASP A 527 21.96 26.73 -17.31
N ALA A 528 21.91 26.93 -15.99
CA ALA A 528 20.64 26.97 -15.27
C ALA A 528 19.72 28.10 -15.76
N SER A 529 20.29 29.20 -16.26
CA SER A 529 19.55 30.31 -16.87
C SER A 529 18.83 29.95 -18.17
N ASP A 530 19.25 28.86 -18.84
CA ASP A 530 18.61 28.37 -20.07
C ASP A 530 17.39 27.48 -19.77
N VAL A 531 17.16 27.17 -18.49
CA VAL A 531 16.12 26.25 -18.05
C VAL A 531 15.00 27.03 -17.35
N SER A 532 13.77 26.85 -17.81
CA SER A 532 12.60 27.38 -17.10
C SER A 532 11.74 26.25 -16.52
N CYS A 533 11.21 26.44 -15.31
CA CYS A 533 10.30 25.51 -14.67
C CYS A 533 9.03 26.23 -14.19
N ARG A 534 7.86 25.71 -14.58
CA ARG A 534 6.56 26.14 -14.06
C ARG A 534 5.80 24.96 -13.48
N VAL A 535 5.23 25.15 -12.30
CA VAL A 535 4.43 24.12 -11.60
C VAL A 535 3.02 24.65 -11.40
N LEU A 536 2.05 24.12 -12.15
CA LEU A 536 0.65 24.48 -12.02
C LEU A 536 0.03 23.74 -10.82
N TYR A 537 -0.59 24.45 -9.88
CA TYR A 537 -1.16 23.83 -8.68
C TYR A 537 -2.45 24.49 -8.20
N SER A 538 -3.22 23.72 -7.43
CA SER A 538 -4.34 24.23 -6.63
C SER A 538 -4.16 23.88 -5.15
N LYS A 539 -5.04 24.39 -4.29
CA LYS A 539 -5.06 24.03 -2.86
C LYS A 539 -5.25 22.52 -2.60
N TYR A 540 -5.75 21.77 -3.59
CA TYR A 540 -5.96 20.33 -3.48
C TYR A 540 -4.70 19.50 -3.78
N ASP A 541 -3.62 20.12 -4.26
CA ASP A 541 -2.31 19.47 -4.43
C ASP A 541 -1.46 19.45 -3.15
N TRP A 542 -2.02 19.81 -2.00
CA TRP A 542 -1.31 19.93 -0.71
C TRP A 542 -0.32 18.79 -0.43
N PHE A 543 -0.75 17.54 -0.63
CA PHE A 543 0.12 16.38 -0.39
C PHE A 543 1.36 16.40 -1.29
N ARG A 544 1.19 16.69 -2.58
CA ARG A 544 2.28 16.72 -3.55
C ARG A 544 3.19 17.93 -3.33
N LEU A 545 2.61 19.11 -3.09
CA LEU A 545 3.35 20.34 -2.76
C LEU A 545 4.20 20.16 -1.51
N GLY A 546 3.65 19.57 -0.46
CA GLY A 546 4.37 19.30 0.78
C GLY A 546 5.63 18.47 0.54
N ARG A 547 5.60 17.52 -0.40
CA ARG A 547 6.75 16.66 -0.73
C ARG A 547 7.82 17.34 -1.58
N ILE A 548 7.47 18.34 -2.39
CA ILE A 548 8.43 19.03 -3.25
C ILE A 548 8.95 20.33 -2.60
N ALA A 549 8.05 21.19 -2.12
CA ALA A 549 8.41 22.48 -1.53
C ALA A 549 8.73 22.38 -0.03
N GLY A 550 8.41 21.25 0.60
CA GLY A 550 8.47 21.09 2.05
C GLY A 550 7.15 21.50 2.73
N THR A 551 6.93 20.99 3.94
CA THR A 551 5.66 21.16 4.66
C THR A 551 5.42 22.63 5.02
N GLU A 552 6.43 23.38 5.46
CA GLU A 552 6.27 24.79 5.80
C GLU A 552 5.91 25.64 4.56
N ALA A 553 6.71 25.56 3.49
CA ALA A 553 6.49 26.37 2.28
C ALA A 553 5.20 25.99 1.55
N ALA A 554 4.79 24.72 1.57
CA ALA A 554 3.51 24.32 1.01
C ALA A 554 2.32 25.02 1.73
N VAL A 555 2.42 25.30 3.03
CA VAL A 555 1.36 26.02 3.75
C VAL A 555 1.26 27.45 3.23
N GLU A 556 2.41 28.08 3.00
CA GLU A 556 2.47 29.43 2.45
C GLU A 556 1.92 29.48 1.02
N LEU A 557 2.32 28.52 0.16
CA LEU A 557 1.83 28.41 -1.22
C LEU A 557 0.31 28.27 -1.31
N ILE A 558 -0.31 27.58 -0.35
CA ILE A 558 -1.77 27.43 -0.29
C ILE A 558 -2.46 28.65 0.32
N LYS A 559 -1.81 29.35 1.26
CA LYS A 559 -2.36 30.54 1.93
C LYS A 559 -2.22 31.83 1.14
N ARG A 560 -1.34 31.88 0.13
CA ARG A 560 -1.16 33.05 -0.74
C ARG A 560 -2.44 33.32 -1.54
N ASP A 561 -3.32 34.15 -0.99
CA ASP A 561 -4.47 34.74 -1.67
C ASP A 561 -4.06 35.87 -2.61
#